data_AF-A0A2Z2NQ95-F1
#
_entry.id   AF-A0A2Z2NQ95-F1
#
_cell.length_a   1.000
_cell.length_b   1.000
_cell.length_c   1.000
_cell.angle_alpha   90.00
_cell.angle_beta   90.00
_cell.angle_gamma   90.00
#
_symmetry.space_group_name_H-M   'P 1'
#
loop_
_entity.id
_entity.type
_entity.pdbx_description
1 polymer ?
#
loop_
_entity_poly.entity_id
_entity_poly.type
_entity_poly.pdbx_seq_one_letter_code
_entity_poly.pdbx_strand_id
1 'polypeptide(L)'
;MGNGVLVFIVVVEAVVIIWLASKLKQYQKFEPMLNAQPETPAVAPARTALTRPAAPKSARRAPDDSDDDDDELLDMPGVEPETNIEEAKRVQLVMARCHYAEFYLEQLDDDYERGQFKHIVNSCMSTASGIADPFFKASALEPLIVLLDKAGWNAKRDKLMAEVDDEIIHQRIERALEENAAS
;
A
#
# COMPACT_ATOMS: atom_id res chain seq x y z
N MET A 1 -1.61 -53.33 -13.47
CA MET A 1 -1.30 -52.00 -12.90
C MET A 1 0.19 -51.98 -12.64
N GLY A 2 0.94 -51.32 -13.54
CA GLY A 2 2.38 -51.53 -13.69
C GLY A 2 3.20 -50.73 -12.68
N ASN A 3 4.37 -51.27 -12.34
CA ASN A 3 5.39 -50.68 -11.47
C ASN A 3 5.73 -49.21 -11.81
N GLY A 4 5.42 -48.73 -13.02
CA GLY A 4 5.56 -47.33 -13.41
C GLY A 4 4.70 -46.33 -12.61
N VAL A 5 3.52 -46.72 -12.13
CA VAL A 5 2.67 -45.82 -11.30
C VAL A 5 3.28 -45.63 -9.91
N LEU A 6 3.85 -46.69 -9.33
CA LEU A 6 4.54 -46.61 -8.04
C LEU A 6 5.79 -45.74 -8.12
N VAL A 7 6.58 -45.85 -9.18
CA VAL A 7 7.75 -44.99 -9.38
C VAL A 7 7.33 -43.52 -9.56
N PHE A 8 6.25 -43.26 -10.28
CA PHE A 8 5.74 -41.89 -10.46
C PHE A 8 5.29 -41.26 -9.13
N ILE A 9 4.58 -41.99 -8.28
CA ILE A 9 4.15 -41.52 -6.95
C ILE A 9 5.37 -41.18 -6.08
N VAL A 10 6.37 -42.07 -6.03
CA VAL A 10 7.59 -41.85 -5.23
C VAL A 10 8.36 -40.62 -5.69
N VAL A 11 8.45 -40.38 -7.00
CA VAL A 11 9.12 -39.19 -7.54
C VAL A 11 8.37 -37.91 -7.19
N VAL A 12 7.04 -37.90 -7.30
CA VAL A 12 6.22 -36.74 -6.95
C VAL A 12 6.33 -36.43 -5.45
N GLU A 13 6.25 -37.44 -4.58
CA GLU A 13 6.43 -37.26 -3.13
C GLU A 13 7.80 -36.69 -2.78
N ALA A 14 8.87 -37.19 -3.42
CA ALA A 14 10.22 -36.68 -3.19
C ALA A 14 10.35 -35.18 -3.55
N VAL A 15 9.73 -34.75 -4.65
CA VAL A 15 9.72 -33.33 -5.06
C VAL A 15 8.96 -32.47 -4.05
N VAL A 16 7.81 -32.94 -3.57
CA VAL A 16 7.01 -32.22 -2.56
C VAL A 16 7.79 -32.07 -1.26
N ILE A 17 8.45 -33.13 -0.78
CA ILE A 17 9.25 -33.10 0.45
C ILE A 17 10.44 -32.13 0.32
N ILE A 18 11.16 -32.15 -0.82
CA ILE A 18 12.29 -31.24 -1.08
C ILE A 18 11.81 -29.77 -1.12
N TRP A 19 10.66 -29.52 -1.74
CA TRP A 19 10.06 -28.19 -1.79
C TRP A 19 9.66 -27.71 -0.39
N LEU A 20 9.01 -28.56 0.41
CA LEU A 20 8.60 -28.25 1.79
C LEU A 20 9.82 -27.92 2.68
N ALA A 21 10.89 -28.71 2.58
CA ALA A 21 12.12 -28.49 3.32
C ALA A 21 12.82 -27.17 2.93
N SER A 22 12.73 -26.78 1.66
CA SER A 22 13.27 -25.49 1.18
C SER A 22 12.47 -24.30 1.71
N LYS A 23 11.15 -24.43 1.84
CA LYS A 23 10.30 -23.44 2.50
C LYS A 23 10.57 -23.36 4.00
N LEU A 24 10.74 -24.48 4.70
CA LEU A 24 11.11 -24.50 6.12
C LEU A 24 12.45 -23.80 6.41
N LYS A 25 13.45 -23.96 5.54
CA LYS A 25 14.72 -23.21 5.64
C LYS A 25 14.52 -21.69 5.47
N GLN A 26 13.56 -21.24 4.66
CA GLN A 26 13.23 -19.82 4.59
C GLN A 26 12.66 -19.33 5.93
N TYR A 27 11.81 -20.11 6.61
CA TYR A 27 11.22 -19.73 7.89
C TYR A 27 12.26 -19.64 9.04
N GLN A 28 13.25 -20.54 9.07
CA GLN A 28 14.35 -20.46 10.06
C GLN A 28 15.21 -19.21 9.91
N LYS A 29 15.27 -18.59 8.72
CA LYS A 29 15.99 -17.33 8.50
C LYS A 29 15.30 -16.13 9.18
N PHE A 30 14.02 -16.25 9.53
CA PHE A 30 13.26 -15.18 10.19
C PHE A 30 13.27 -15.27 11.72
N GLU A 31 13.70 -16.39 12.32
CA GLU A 31 13.85 -16.49 13.79
C GLU A 31 14.84 -15.48 14.40
N PRO A 32 16.04 -15.20 13.83
CA PRO A 32 16.93 -14.20 14.40
C PRO A 32 16.44 -12.76 14.22
N MET A 33 15.46 -12.51 13.34
CA MET A 33 14.86 -11.18 13.16
C MET A 33 13.73 -10.90 14.16
N LEU A 34 13.07 -11.93 14.68
CA LEU A 34 12.01 -11.80 15.70
C LEU A 34 12.58 -11.68 17.13
N ASN A 35 13.81 -12.17 17.37
CA ASN A 35 14.50 -12.07 18.67
C ASN A 35 15.32 -10.78 18.85
N ALA A 36 15.41 -9.93 17.83
CA ALA A 36 16.04 -8.62 17.95
C ALA A 36 15.05 -7.61 18.55
N GLN A 37 14.75 -7.79 19.83
CA GLN A 37 14.04 -6.79 20.63
C GLN A 37 14.96 -5.58 20.83
N PRO A 38 14.55 -4.34 20.51
CA PRO A 38 15.36 -3.15 20.75
C PRO A 38 15.35 -2.86 22.26
N GLU A 39 16.50 -3.02 22.92
CA GLU A 39 16.67 -2.53 24.28
C GLU A 39 16.56 -1.00 24.31
N THR A 40 15.80 -0.53 25.29
CA THR A 40 15.52 0.86 25.66
C THR A 40 16.78 1.71 25.89
N PRO A 41 16.74 3.05 25.61
CA PRO A 41 17.89 3.93 25.75
C PRO A 41 18.08 4.40 27.20
N ALA A 42 19.28 4.24 27.74
CA ALA A 42 19.69 4.79 29.04
C ALA A 42 20.70 5.95 28.87
N VAL A 43 20.21 7.14 29.20
CA VAL A 43 20.85 8.36 29.76
C VAL A 43 22.40 8.38 29.96
N ALA A 44 23.08 9.29 29.21
CA ALA A 44 24.14 10.31 29.52
C ALA A 44 25.25 10.09 30.61
N PRO A 45 26.46 10.76 30.61
CA PRO A 45 26.73 12.14 30.12
C PRO A 45 28.14 12.51 29.54
N ALA A 46 28.14 13.68 28.87
CA ALA A 46 29.14 14.77 28.73
C ALA A 46 30.67 14.52 28.77
N ARG A 47 31.38 15.01 27.74
CA ARG A 47 32.69 15.68 27.92
C ARG A 47 32.96 16.75 26.85
N THR A 48 33.06 17.97 27.33
CA THR A 48 33.43 19.23 26.69
C THR A 48 34.92 19.24 26.32
N ALA A 49 35.29 19.71 25.13
CA ALA A 49 36.54 20.43 24.90
C ALA A 49 36.48 21.26 23.61
N LEU A 50 36.49 22.58 23.77
CA LEU A 50 36.82 23.59 22.75
C LEU A 50 38.12 23.23 22.02
N THR A 51 38.29 23.67 20.76
CA THR A 51 39.32 24.66 20.35
C THR A 51 39.15 25.05 18.87
N ARG A 52 39.00 26.35 18.61
CA ARG A 52 39.07 27.08 17.33
C ARG A 52 40.50 27.67 17.21
N PRO A 53 41.15 27.71 16.02
CA PRO A 53 41.25 28.97 15.22
C PRO A 53 41.20 28.73 13.69
N ALA A 54 40.42 29.50 12.94
CA ALA A 54 40.76 30.74 12.21
C ALA A 54 41.40 30.53 10.82
N ALA A 55 40.74 31.08 9.79
CA ALA A 55 41.08 31.11 8.36
C ALA A 55 42.33 31.96 8.03
N PRO A 56 42.78 32.02 6.76
CA PRO A 56 42.27 33.12 5.91
C PRO A 56 41.99 32.80 4.43
N LYS A 57 41.16 33.70 3.89
CA LYS A 57 40.62 33.94 2.55
C LYS A 57 41.59 33.79 1.38
N SER A 58 41.05 33.36 0.23
CA SER A 58 41.43 33.93 -1.07
C SER A 58 40.20 34.04 -1.98
N ALA A 59 40.09 35.18 -2.65
CA ALA A 59 38.92 35.67 -3.37
C ALA A 59 39.14 35.63 -4.90
N ARG A 60 38.05 35.46 -5.66
CA ARG A 60 37.81 35.96 -7.04
C ARG A 60 36.37 35.59 -7.41
N ARG A 61 35.40 36.50 -7.28
CA ARG A 61 34.90 37.53 -8.24
C ARG A 61 34.10 36.92 -9.41
N ALA A 62 32.79 37.18 -9.36
CA ALA A 62 31.70 37.04 -10.35
C ALA A 62 31.97 37.86 -11.64
N PRO A 63 31.09 37.91 -12.69
CA PRO A 63 29.68 37.48 -12.80
C PRO A 63 29.32 36.73 -14.11
N ASP A 64 28.13 36.12 -14.17
CA ASP A 64 27.40 36.00 -15.44
C ASP A 64 25.89 35.94 -15.21
N ASP A 65 25.18 36.73 -16.01
CA ASP A 65 23.73 36.84 -16.11
C ASP A 65 23.13 35.56 -16.69
N SER A 66 22.07 35.06 -16.07
CA SER A 66 20.94 34.47 -16.80
C SER A 66 19.72 34.62 -15.91
N ASP A 67 18.99 35.71 -16.10
CA ASP A 67 17.55 35.71 -15.91
C ASP A 67 16.98 34.62 -16.84
N ASP A 68 16.52 33.52 -16.27
CA ASP A 68 15.50 32.66 -16.87
C ASP A 68 14.38 32.55 -15.83
N ASP A 69 13.47 33.50 -15.95
CA ASP A 69 12.12 33.49 -15.42
C ASP A 69 11.43 32.17 -15.83
N ASP A 70 11.15 31.27 -14.89
CA ASP A 70 10.05 30.28 -14.98
C ASP A 70 9.80 29.51 -13.65
N ASP A 71 10.25 30.04 -12.51
CA ASP A 71 9.84 29.56 -11.16
C ASP A 71 8.67 30.41 -10.60
N GLU A 72 7.81 30.95 -11.47
CA GLU A 72 6.42 31.29 -11.08
C GLU A 72 5.63 29.98 -10.92
N LEU A 73 5.99 29.24 -9.88
CA LEU A 73 5.09 28.30 -9.23
C LEU A 73 3.89 29.15 -8.82
N LEU A 74 2.82 29.09 -9.61
CA LEU A 74 1.57 29.79 -9.37
C LEU A 74 1.08 29.38 -7.99
N ASP A 75 1.45 30.18 -6.98
CA ASP A 75 0.96 30.13 -5.61
C ASP A 75 -0.53 30.48 -5.68
N MET A 76 -1.32 29.47 -6.04
CA MET A 76 -2.76 29.55 -6.04
C MET A 76 -3.18 29.73 -4.57
N PRO A 77 -3.79 30.85 -4.20
CA PRO A 77 -4.08 31.13 -2.81
C PRO A 77 -5.11 30.12 -2.27
N GLY A 78 -4.69 29.28 -1.33
CA GLY A 78 -5.58 28.46 -0.50
C GLY A 78 -5.44 26.94 -0.60
N VAL A 79 -4.44 26.39 -1.29
CA VAL A 79 -4.24 24.93 -1.36
C VAL A 79 -2.76 24.60 -1.11
N GLU A 80 -2.44 23.98 0.04
CA GLU A 80 -1.08 23.52 0.31
C GLU A 80 -0.76 22.30 -0.59
N PRO A 81 0.05 22.45 -1.64
CA PRO A 81 0.19 21.43 -2.70
C PRO A 81 0.72 20.10 -2.20
N GLU A 82 1.48 20.10 -1.09
CA GLU A 82 2.03 18.90 -0.47
C GLU A 82 0.94 17.98 0.10
N THR A 83 -0.12 18.55 0.69
CA THR A 83 -1.23 17.78 1.26
C THR A 83 -2.01 17.01 0.18
N ASN A 84 -2.28 17.64 -0.95
CA ASN A 84 -2.93 17.01 -2.09
C ASN A 84 -2.09 15.88 -2.69
N ILE A 85 -0.76 16.02 -2.71
CA ILE A 85 0.15 14.96 -3.19
C ILE A 85 0.11 13.76 -2.25
N GLU A 86 0.10 13.97 -0.94
CA GLU A 86 -0.02 12.88 0.04
C GLU A 86 -1.36 12.15 -0.04
N GLU A 87 -2.45 12.89 -0.19
CA GLU A 87 -3.79 12.30 -0.34
C GLU A 87 -3.90 11.51 -1.65
N ALA A 88 -3.40 12.05 -2.77
CA ALA A 88 -3.35 11.32 -4.03
C ALA A 88 -2.55 10.00 -3.91
N LYS A 89 -1.43 10.00 -3.16
CA LYS A 89 -0.67 8.76 -2.87
C LYS A 89 -1.50 7.76 -2.05
N ARG A 90 -2.31 8.24 -1.09
CA ARG A 90 -3.22 7.37 -0.32
C ARG A 90 -4.30 6.76 -1.22
N VAL A 91 -4.86 7.54 -2.15
CA VAL A 91 -5.82 7.02 -3.15
C VAL A 91 -5.16 5.94 -4.00
N GLN A 92 -3.95 6.18 -4.52
CA GLN A 92 -3.19 5.18 -5.28
C GLN A 92 -2.90 3.90 -4.49
N LEU A 93 -2.56 4.04 -3.21
CA LEU A 93 -2.35 2.90 -2.32
C LEU A 93 -3.62 2.07 -2.16
N VAL A 94 -4.78 2.71 -1.99
CA VAL A 94 -6.08 2.02 -1.90
C VAL A 94 -6.39 1.30 -3.21
N MET A 95 -6.25 1.97 -4.35
CA MET A 95 -6.44 1.37 -5.67
C MET A 95 -5.58 0.12 -5.87
N ALA A 96 -4.27 0.22 -5.60
CA ALA A 96 -3.34 -0.90 -5.75
C ALA A 96 -3.69 -2.09 -4.84
N ARG A 97 -4.10 -1.82 -3.60
CA ARG A 97 -4.51 -2.86 -2.64
C ARG A 97 -5.82 -3.52 -3.02
N CYS A 98 -6.79 -2.76 -3.52
CA CYS A 98 -8.05 -3.33 -4.00
C CYS A 98 -7.82 -4.23 -5.21
N HIS A 99 -6.98 -3.81 -6.16
CA HIS A 99 -6.63 -4.65 -7.31
C HIS A 99 -5.88 -5.92 -6.88
N TYR A 100 -4.95 -5.80 -5.94
CA TYR A 100 -4.31 -6.99 -5.34
C TYR A 100 -5.32 -7.91 -4.64
N ALA A 101 -6.35 -7.35 -4.01
CA ALA A 101 -7.37 -8.11 -3.32
C ALA A 101 -8.29 -8.90 -4.27
N GLU A 102 -8.40 -8.52 -5.55
CA GLU A 102 -9.17 -9.26 -6.55
C GLU A 102 -8.67 -10.70 -6.69
N PHE A 103 -7.37 -10.95 -6.49
CA PHE A 103 -6.80 -12.30 -6.50
C PHE A 103 -7.46 -13.24 -5.48
N TYR A 104 -7.86 -12.71 -4.32
CA TYR A 104 -8.48 -13.52 -3.27
C TYR A 104 -9.95 -13.83 -3.57
N LEU A 105 -10.61 -13.09 -4.48
CA LEU A 105 -12.02 -13.31 -4.81
C LEU A 105 -12.29 -14.70 -5.38
N GLU A 106 -11.37 -15.22 -6.20
CA GLU A 106 -11.49 -16.55 -6.80
C GLU A 106 -11.33 -17.69 -5.77
N GLN A 107 -10.82 -17.39 -4.57
CA GLN A 107 -10.47 -18.36 -3.53
C GLN A 107 -11.15 -18.06 -2.19
N LEU A 108 -12.22 -17.26 -2.19
CA LEU A 108 -12.91 -16.80 -0.96
C LEU A 108 -13.59 -17.92 -0.14
N ASP A 109 -13.56 -19.14 -0.67
CA ASP A 109 -14.06 -20.38 -0.08
C ASP A 109 -13.16 -20.89 1.06
N ASP A 110 -11.88 -20.50 1.06
CA ASP A 110 -10.93 -20.79 2.13
C ASP A 110 -11.02 -19.72 3.24
N ASP A 111 -11.14 -20.17 4.50
CA ASP A 111 -11.19 -19.30 5.68
C ASP A 111 -9.94 -18.42 5.82
N TYR A 112 -8.77 -18.91 5.38
CA TYR A 112 -7.54 -18.13 5.38
C TYR A 112 -7.61 -16.97 4.37
N GLU A 113 -7.98 -17.25 3.12
CA GLU A 113 -8.05 -16.25 2.05
C GLU A 113 -9.15 -15.21 2.33
N ARG A 114 -10.28 -15.65 2.88
CA ARG A 114 -11.32 -14.76 3.40
C ARG A 114 -10.80 -13.84 4.51
N GLY A 115 -9.92 -14.34 5.37
CA GLY A 115 -9.23 -13.56 6.40
C GLY A 115 -8.33 -12.48 5.81
N GLN A 116 -7.51 -12.82 4.81
CA GLN A 116 -6.63 -11.88 4.10
C GLN A 116 -7.42 -10.81 3.37
N PHE A 117 -8.44 -11.20 2.61
CA PHE A 117 -9.34 -10.28 1.93
C PHE A 117 -9.98 -9.30 2.91
N LYS A 118 -10.52 -9.79 4.03
CA LYS A 118 -11.08 -8.94 5.09
C LYS A 118 -10.06 -7.95 5.64
N HIS A 119 -8.83 -8.39 5.87
CA HIS A 119 -7.76 -7.53 6.37
C HIS A 119 -7.43 -6.40 5.37
N ILE A 120 -7.30 -6.74 4.08
CA ILE A 120 -7.02 -5.75 3.03
C ILE A 120 -8.16 -4.73 2.93
N VAL A 121 -9.41 -5.19 2.87
CA VAL A 121 -10.60 -4.33 2.83
C VAL A 121 -10.62 -3.36 4.03
N ASN A 122 -10.41 -3.86 5.25
CA ASN A 122 -10.40 -3.00 6.44
C ASN A 122 -9.25 -1.99 6.39
N SER A 123 -8.08 -2.38 5.89
CA SER A 123 -6.94 -1.48 5.71
C SER A 123 -7.24 -0.38 4.69
N CYS A 124 -7.87 -0.73 3.56
CA CYS A 124 -8.32 0.23 2.55
C CYS A 124 -9.36 1.20 3.12
N MET A 125 -10.37 0.72 3.86
CA MET A 125 -11.36 1.56 4.54
C MET A 125 -10.70 2.55 5.49
N SER A 126 -9.78 2.06 6.33
CA SER A 126 -9.05 2.93 7.26
C SER A 126 -8.24 4.00 6.53
N THR A 127 -7.61 3.64 5.41
CA THR A 127 -6.82 4.59 4.60
C THR A 127 -7.73 5.63 3.95
N ALA A 128 -8.84 5.22 3.34
CA ALA A 128 -9.81 6.12 2.71
C ALA A 128 -10.47 7.06 3.73
N SER A 129 -10.79 6.57 4.93
CA SER A 129 -11.36 7.40 6.01
C SER A 129 -10.40 8.47 6.54
N GLY A 130 -9.09 8.30 6.32
CA GLY A 130 -8.06 9.25 6.72
C GLY A 130 -7.75 10.32 5.66
N ILE A 131 -8.46 10.31 4.53
CA ILE A 131 -8.37 11.36 3.49
C ILE A 131 -9.38 12.46 3.85
N ALA A 132 -8.91 13.69 3.93
CA ALA A 132 -9.74 14.83 4.33
C ALA A 132 -10.51 15.41 3.14
N ASP A 133 -9.89 15.46 1.96
CA ASP A 133 -10.54 15.95 0.76
C ASP A 133 -11.67 15.00 0.30
N PRO A 134 -12.90 15.50 0.09
CA PRO A 134 -14.05 14.69 -0.31
C PRO A 134 -13.86 13.99 -1.66
N PHE A 135 -13.23 14.65 -2.63
CA PHE A 135 -13.01 14.10 -3.96
C PHE A 135 -11.99 12.96 -3.94
N PHE A 136 -10.86 13.13 -3.23
CA PHE A 136 -9.90 12.05 -3.04
C PHE A 136 -10.48 10.91 -2.21
N LYS A 137 -11.29 11.20 -1.18
CA LYS A 137 -11.99 10.18 -0.41
C LYS A 137 -12.93 9.36 -1.28
N ALA A 138 -13.80 10.01 -2.06
CA ALA A 138 -14.71 9.35 -3.00
C ALA A 138 -13.93 8.49 -4.03
N SER A 139 -12.83 9.03 -4.56
CA SER A 139 -11.96 8.32 -5.51
C SER A 139 -11.31 7.07 -4.90
N ALA A 140 -10.96 7.11 -3.60
CA ALA A 140 -10.45 5.93 -2.90
C ALA A 140 -11.53 4.89 -2.60
N LEU A 141 -12.78 5.32 -2.39
CA LEU A 141 -13.90 4.43 -2.08
C LEU A 141 -14.38 3.66 -3.30
N GLU A 142 -14.33 4.23 -4.50
CA GLU A 142 -14.77 3.56 -5.73
C GLU A 142 -14.22 2.13 -5.94
N PRO A 143 -12.89 1.91 -6.03
CA PRO A 143 -12.36 0.57 -6.28
C PRO A 143 -12.72 -0.39 -5.15
N LEU A 144 -12.90 0.11 -3.93
CA LEU A 144 -13.30 -0.69 -2.77
C LEU A 144 -14.76 -1.11 -2.86
N ILE A 145 -15.66 -0.23 -3.30
CA ILE A 145 -17.09 -0.52 -3.48
C ILE A 145 -17.26 -1.58 -4.58
N VAL A 146 -16.60 -1.41 -5.72
CA VAL A 146 -16.62 -2.38 -6.82
C VAL A 146 -16.06 -3.74 -6.37
N LEU A 147 -14.98 -3.75 -5.59
CA LEU A 147 -14.41 -4.98 -5.04
C LEU A 147 -15.38 -5.71 -4.09
N LEU A 148 -16.06 -4.96 -3.21
CA LEU A 148 -17.02 -5.51 -2.26
C LEU A 148 -18.26 -6.10 -2.95
N ASP A 149 -18.67 -5.48 -4.06
CA ASP A 149 -19.75 -6.00 -4.91
C ASP A 149 -19.40 -7.35 -5.51
N LYS A 150 -18.22 -7.47 -6.13
CA LYS A 150 -17.70 -8.74 -6.66
C LYS A 150 -17.57 -9.82 -5.56
N ALA A 151 -17.24 -9.42 -4.34
CA ALA A 151 -17.18 -10.32 -3.18
C ALA A 151 -18.54 -10.74 -2.61
N GLY A 152 -19.64 -10.15 -3.09
CA GLY A 152 -20.99 -10.34 -2.55
C GLY A 152 -21.21 -9.70 -1.17
N TRP A 153 -20.35 -8.77 -0.74
CA TRP A 153 -20.40 -8.10 0.57
C TRP A 153 -21.30 -6.86 0.54
N ASN A 154 -22.53 -7.05 0.06
CA ASN A 154 -23.49 -5.97 -0.26
C ASN A 154 -23.74 -4.99 0.89
N ALA A 155 -23.88 -5.49 2.12
CA ALA A 155 -24.13 -4.63 3.29
C ALA A 155 -22.98 -3.63 3.54
N LYS A 156 -21.73 -4.00 3.26
CA LYS A 156 -20.58 -3.10 3.39
C LYS A 156 -20.47 -2.17 2.17
N ARG A 157 -20.72 -2.70 0.98
CA ARG A 157 -20.76 -1.93 -0.27
C ARG A 157 -21.75 -0.77 -0.14
N ASP A 158 -22.99 -1.05 0.27
CA ASP A 158 -24.07 -0.06 0.38
C ASP A 158 -23.75 1.01 1.43
N LYS A 159 -23.14 0.60 2.55
CA LYS A 159 -22.67 1.54 3.56
C LYS A 159 -21.64 2.51 2.99
N LEU A 160 -20.66 2.01 2.24
CA LEU A 160 -19.63 2.87 1.64
C LEU A 160 -20.18 3.74 0.51
N MET A 161 -21.16 3.23 -0.26
CA MET A 161 -21.83 4.01 -1.31
C MET A 161 -22.49 5.26 -0.73
N ALA A 162 -23.12 5.14 0.45
CA ALA A 162 -23.71 6.28 1.16
C ALA A 162 -22.68 7.30 1.68
N GLU A 163 -21.38 6.97 1.71
CA GLU A 163 -20.30 7.87 2.11
C GLU A 163 -19.65 8.59 0.91
N VAL A 164 -20.04 8.29 -0.33
CA VAL A 164 -19.51 8.91 -1.54
C VAL A 164 -20.20 10.26 -1.77
N ASP A 165 -19.49 11.35 -1.47
CA ASP A 165 -19.95 12.73 -1.63
C ASP A 165 -19.41 13.36 -2.93
N ASP A 166 -19.56 12.64 -4.04
CA ASP A 166 -19.23 13.12 -5.40
C ASP A 166 -20.13 12.39 -6.42
N GLU A 167 -20.98 13.16 -7.11
CA GLU A 167 -21.98 12.63 -8.04
C GLU A 167 -21.35 11.93 -9.26
N ILE A 168 -20.22 12.42 -9.76
CA ILE A 168 -19.54 11.85 -10.93
C ILE A 168 -18.97 10.49 -10.58
N ILE A 169 -18.35 10.38 -9.40
CA ILE A 169 -17.79 9.13 -8.90
C ILE A 169 -18.92 8.16 -8.54
N HIS A 170 -20.02 8.65 -7.95
CA HIS A 170 -21.19 7.82 -7.64
C HIS A 170 -21.76 7.16 -8.92
N GLN A 171 -21.99 7.93 -9.98
CA GLN A 171 -22.45 7.39 -11.27
C GLN A 171 -21.44 6.43 -11.92
N ARG A 172 -20.14 6.69 -11.77
CA ARG A 172 -19.09 5.79 -12.27
C ARG A 172 -19.13 4.45 -11.56
N ILE A 173 -19.33 4.46 -10.25
CA ILE A 173 -19.50 3.26 -9.44
C ILE A 173 -20.76 2.50 -9.88
N GLU A 174 -21.91 3.16 -9.98
CA GLU A 174 -23.17 2.51 -10.39
C GLU A 174 -23.03 1.78 -11.72
N ARG A 175 -22.41 2.41 -12.73
CA ARG A 175 -22.13 1.77 -14.02
C ARG A 175 -21.27 0.51 -13.87
N ALA A 176 -20.23 0.57 -13.05
CA ALA A 176 -19.36 -0.58 -12.81
C ALA A 176 -20.10 -1.73 -12.09
N LEU A 177 -21.03 -1.42 -11.20
CA LEU A 177 -21.87 -2.42 -10.52
C LEU A 177 -22.86 -3.09 -11.51
N GLU A 178 -23.45 -2.32 -12.42
CA GLU A 178 -24.30 -2.85 -13.48
C GLU A 178 -23.51 -3.78 -14.42
N GLU A 179 -22.29 -3.41 -14.79
CA GLU A 179 -21.40 -4.24 -15.62
C GLU A 179 -21.02 -5.56 -14.93
N ASN A 180 -20.71 -5.52 -13.63
CA ASN A 180 -20.45 -6.73 -12.85
C ASN A 180 -21.68 -7.65 -12.77
N ALA A 181 -22.88 -7.09 -12.63
CA ALA A 181 -24.12 -7.86 -12.55
C ALA A 181 -24.52 -8.51 -13.89
N ALA A 182 -24.03 -7.98 -15.01
CA ALA A 182 -24.27 -8.51 -16.34
C ALA A 182 -23.28 -9.62 -16.77
N SER A 183 -22.21 -9.83 -16.00
CA SER A 183 -21.14 -10.82 -16.26
C SER A 183 -21.45 -12.16 -15.58
#